data_AF-A0A5J4U3D1-F1
#
_entry.id   AF-A0A5J4U3D1-F1
#
_cell.length_a   1.000
_cell.length_b   1.000
_cell.length_c   1.000
_cell.angle_alpha   90.00
_cell.angle_beta   90.00
_cell.angle_gamma   90.00
#
_symmetry.space_group_name_H-M   'P 1'
#
loop_
_entity.id
_entity.type
_entity.pdbx_description
1 polymer ?
#
loop_
_entity_poly.entity_id
_entity_poly.type
_entity_poly.pdbx_seq_one_letter_code
_entity_poly.pdbx_strand_id
1 'polypeptide(L)'
;LTQQEQLSQYADKVYDSYKGLPFKVQIDFGVLLQEKLDGNNYEYSCSIPSLDNAFKHQQSTITDKKSLEQFKVDIFKYLREVMERSYDDTKNLIVGILNVMFATYKLIDTGARMPYLDKHVKQHSVHYIDSDYKICFFITLSYKIRSEIDTKVNNNSVITFAKQLFAYYYRIKGKYQLFEYLYNDKAKKDQSLNKYLQDYQGFCISTEMTKFADTFNLVVNIYTYHEELEGKTDLLLISDVTEQHIMYVSNVEKLAGVLICPYCHDYVTILSDTNKRANEYFNTHVEKCKSQTHEPSILLHDVPMSICPAILSHPTTEYLMAYGLMDQFKAQRGFITYDFEILSDQVMKNITDQTTLLSQLSKLSIASTEVFLNQDKSYEIVKRCYTLFDELSENYQEQLENYGLPSNSSFVHLWLAQTFESAVEIYQCMKYDDENIPFDKCVKVLGWNCSRFDITLLWDALDCELWTMGVPIGDLNNTKSIIVTHKKLHLKLKFIDAENLFGPMTLKACFKDYGDKSEHKDIFHYEIINSKNWNEVLMKTEPFDQKYFKSQLKGGYSITKGEYDQYLIDFKRDYGQAINELN
;
A
#
# COMPACT_ATOMS: atom_id res chain seq x y z
N LEU A 1 -13.63 -15.99 17.37
CA LEU A 1 -13.05 -14.65 17.16
C LEU A 1 -12.54 -14.63 15.73
N THR A 2 -13.10 -13.78 14.87
CA THR A 2 -12.55 -13.57 13.53
C THR A 2 -11.08 -13.11 13.66
N GLN A 3 -10.23 -13.35 12.64
CA GLN A 3 -8.84 -12.84 12.67
C GLN A 3 -8.80 -11.32 12.89
N GLN A 4 -9.84 -10.60 12.44
CA GLN A 4 -10.01 -9.17 12.65
C GLN A 4 -10.37 -8.80 14.10
N GLU A 5 -11.22 -9.58 14.76
CA GLU A 5 -11.50 -9.43 16.19
C GLU A 5 -10.26 -9.74 17.04
N GLN A 6 -9.45 -10.73 16.65
CA GLN A 6 -8.18 -11.04 17.34
C GLN A 6 -7.17 -9.90 17.19
N LEU A 7 -7.05 -9.32 15.99
CA LEU A 7 -6.23 -8.14 15.71
C LEU A 7 -6.71 -6.91 16.50
N SER A 8 -8.01 -6.65 16.54
CA SER A 8 -8.58 -5.54 17.31
C SER A 8 -8.38 -5.72 18.80
N GLN A 9 -8.62 -6.92 19.34
CA GLN A 9 -8.34 -7.23 20.74
C GLN A 9 -6.87 -7.09 21.07
N TYR A 10 -5.98 -7.42 20.13
CA TYR A 10 -4.55 -7.22 20.33
C TYR A 10 -4.18 -5.73 20.32
N ALA A 11 -4.75 -4.94 19.41
CA ALA A 11 -4.58 -3.49 19.40
C ALA A 11 -5.13 -2.82 20.68
N ASP A 12 -6.25 -3.32 21.22
CA ASP A 12 -6.80 -2.88 22.51
C ASP A 12 -5.85 -3.23 23.67
N LYS A 13 -5.33 -4.47 23.71
CA LYS A 13 -4.33 -4.88 24.70
C LYS A 13 -3.07 -4.02 24.64
N VAL A 14 -2.60 -3.70 23.44
CA VAL A 14 -1.47 -2.80 23.22
C VAL A 14 -1.81 -1.43 23.77
N TYR A 15 -2.95 -0.83 23.41
CA TYR A 15 -3.37 0.48 23.92
C TYR A 15 -3.49 0.53 25.45
N ASP A 16 -4.13 -0.47 26.05
CA ASP A 16 -4.29 -0.58 27.49
C ASP A 16 -2.94 -0.72 28.22
N SER A 17 -1.97 -1.39 27.59
CA SER A 17 -0.61 -1.51 28.12
C SER A 17 0.11 -0.16 28.24
N TYR A 18 -0.28 0.83 27.42
CA TYR A 18 0.26 2.18 27.44
C TYR A 18 -0.46 3.13 28.42
N LYS A 19 -1.55 2.71 29.08
CA LYS A 19 -2.25 3.44 30.16
C LYS A 19 -2.59 4.91 29.82
N GLY A 20 -2.98 5.19 28.57
CA GLY A 20 -3.37 6.53 28.11
C GLY A 20 -2.21 7.47 27.77
N LEU A 21 -0.96 6.98 27.76
CA LEU A 21 0.18 7.74 27.25
C LEU A 21 0.26 7.63 25.72
N PRO A 22 0.70 8.69 25.02
CA PRO A 22 0.83 8.65 23.57
C PRO A 22 1.93 7.67 23.13
N PHE A 23 1.71 6.97 22.01
CA PHE A 23 2.68 6.04 21.43
C PHE A 23 2.55 6.03 19.90
N LYS A 24 3.64 5.75 19.20
CA LYS A 24 3.59 5.39 17.78
C LYS A 24 3.42 3.89 17.66
N VAL A 25 2.69 3.45 16.66
CA VAL A 25 2.51 2.04 16.33
C VAL A 25 2.70 1.84 14.84
N GLN A 26 3.43 0.79 14.52
CA GLN A 26 3.68 0.29 13.18
C GLN A 26 3.27 -1.18 13.14
N ILE A 27 2.91 -1.64 11.95
CA ILE A 27 2.44 -3.00 11.75
C ILE A 27 3.08 -3.59 10.49
N ASP A 28 3.42 -4.87 10.56
CA ASP A 28 3.82 -5.67 9.41
C ASP A 28 3.23 -7.08 9.51
N PHE A 29 3.01 -7.70 8.36
CA PHE A 29 2.38 -9.01 8.22
C PHE A 29 3.36 -10.00 7.62
N GLY A 30 3.57 -11.13 8.30
CA GLY A 30 4.24 -12.26 7.67
C GLY A 30 3.29 -13.02 6.79
N VAL A 31 3.77 -13.37 5.61
CA VAL A 31 2.97 -13.99 4.56
C VAL A 31 3.53 -15.36 4.19
N LEU A 32 2.62 -16.28 3.88
CA LEU A 32 2.95 -17.53 3.22
C LEU A 32 2.91 -17.31 1.71
N LEU A 33 3.99 -17.68 1.05
CA LEU A 33 4.18 -17.54 -0.39
C LEU A 33 4.16 -18.93 -1.02
N GLN A 34 3.48 -19.05 -2.16
CA GLN A 34 3.45 -20.23 -3.01
C GLN A 34 4.17 -19.89 -4.32
N GLU A 35 5.32 -20.51 -4.57
CA GLU A 35 6.05 -20.40 -5.83
C GLU A 35 5.65 -21.52 -6.78
N LYS A 36 5.37 -21.19 -8.04
CA LYS A 36 5.13 -22.19 -9.09
C LYS A 36 6.45 -22.54 -9.79
N LEU A 37 6.88 -23.80 -9.66
CA LEU A 37 8.12 -24.30 -10.27
C LEU A 37 7.89 -24.69 -11.75
N ASP A 38 7.40 -25.90 -12.01
CA ASP A 38 7.07 -26.44 -13.35
C ASP A 38 5.87 -27.41 -13.26
N GLY A 39 4.94 -27.33 -14.21
CA GLY A 39 3.72 -28.16 -14.22
C GLY A 39 2.77 -27.87 -13.05
N ASN A 40 2.40 -28.90 -12.29
CA ASN A 40 1.54 -28.83 -11.09
C ASN A 40 2.35 -28.85 -9.77
N ASN A 41 3.67 -28.64 -9.81
CA ASN A 41 4.51 -28.62 -8.61
C ASN A 41 4.62 -27.19 -8.05
N TYR A 42 4.44 -27.07 -6.74
CA TYR A 42 4.49 -25.81 -6.00
C TYR A 42 5.46 -25.93 -4.82
N GLU A 43 6.19 -24.85 -4.54
CA GLU A 43 7.04 -24.70 -3.36
C GLU A 43 6.41 -23.64 -2.44
N TYR A 44 6.50 -23.84 -1.13
CA TYR A 44 5.97 -22.89 -0.15
C TYR A 44 7.11 -22.29 0.66
N SER A 45 7.17 -20.96 0.69
CA SER A 45 8.11 -20.20 1.50
C SER A 45 7.35 -19.25 2.43
N CYS A 46 8.03 -18.68 3.41
CA CYS A 46 7.45 -17.67 4.28
C CYS A 46 8.28 -16.40 4.27
N SER A 47 7.60 -15.26 4.37
CA SER A 47 8.20 -14.00 4.76
C SER A 47 7.79 -13.70 6.20
N ILE A 48 8.78 -13.45 7.06
CA ILE A 48 8.55 -13.07 8.46
C ILE A 48 8.46 -11.54 8.52
N PRO A 49 7.52 -10.98 9.30
CA PRO A 49 7.38 -9.54 9.43
C PRO A 49 8.67 -8.95 9.99
N SER A 50 9.08 -7.82 9.45
CA SER A 50 10.32 -7.14 9.85
C SER A 50 10.08 -5.69 10.21
N LEU A 51 10.91 -5.16 11.10
CA LEU A 51 10.83 -3.76 11.50
C LEU A 51 11.02 -2.84 10.28
N ASP A 52 11.99 -3.17 9.42
CA ASP A 52 12.29 -2.44 8.19
C ASP A 52 11.10 -2.36 7.21
N ASN A 53 10.29 -3.42 7.15
CA ASN A 53 9.08 -3.42 6.35
C ASN A 53 7.94 -2.67 7.04
N ALA A 54 7.80 -2.79 8.36
CA ALA A 54 6.83 -2.01 9.14
C ALA A 54 7.03 -0.49 8.96
N PHE A 55 8.28 -0.03 8.86
CA PHE A 55 8.62 1.37 8.59
C PHE A 55 8.19 1.88 7.22
N LYS A 56 8.06 1.00 6.22
CA LYS A 56 7.73 1.36 4.84
C LYS A 56 6.23 1.48 4.58
N HIS A 57 5.40 0.79 5.36
CA HIS A 57 4.01 0.53 4.97
C HIS A 57 2.96 1.27 5.81
N GLN A 58 3.13 1.39 7.15
CA GLN A 58 2.13 2.12 7.95
C GLN A 58 2.66 2.54 9.33
N GLN A 59 2.63 3.85 9.61
CA GLN A 59 2.95 4.43 10.92
C GLN A 59 1.78 5.29 11.41
N SER A 60 1.24 4.97 12.58
CA SER A 60 0.19 5.75 13.23
C SER A 60 0.65 6.26 14.59
N THR A 61 0.22 7.45 14.97
CA THR A 61 0.43 7.99 16.32
C THR A 61 -0.88 7.89 17.08
N ILE A 62 -0.88 7.13 18.17
CA ILE A 62 -2.03 6.89 19.02
C ILE A 62 -1.91 7.78 20.24
N THR A 63 -2.83 8.73 20.38
CA THR A 63 -2.88 9.71 21.48
C THR A 63 -4.13 9.54 22.33
N ASP A 64 -5.18 8.96 21.77
CA ASP A 64 -6.49 8.77 22.42
C ASP A 64 -7.26 7.59 21.80
N LYS A 65 -8.41 7.26 22.39
CA LYS A 65 -9.24 6.15 21.92
C LYS A 65 -9.77 6.35 20.49
N LYS A 66 -9.96 7.59 20.04
CA LYS A 66 -10.41 7.88 18.67
C LYS A 66 -9.32 7.54 17.65
N SER A 67 -8.07 7.90 17.96
CA SER A 67 -6.91 7.53 17.13
C SER A 67 -6.66 6.02 17.11
N LEU A 68 -6.98 5.30 18.21
CA LEU A 68 -6.94 3.84 18.24
C LEU A 68 -8.00 3.21 17.31
N GLU A 69 -9.24 3.69 17.36
CA GLU A 69 -10.30 3.18 16.47
C GLU A 69 -9.97 3.45 14.99
N GLN A 70 -9.40 4.62 14.68
CA GLN A 70 -8.91 4.90 13.33
C GLN A 70 -7.78 3.94 12.93
N PHE A 71 -6.83 3.69 13.84
CA PHE A 71 -5.75 2.74 13.59
C PHE A 71 -6.24 1.31 13.34
N LYS A 72 -7.29 0.85 14.03
CA LYS A 72 -7.91 -0.46 13.75
C LYS A 72 -8.47 -0.52 12.32
N VAL A 73 -9.17 0.53 11.87
CA VAL A 73 -9.67 0.63 10.49
C VAL A 73 -8.53 0.59 9.49
N ASP A 74 -7.45 1.32 9.78
CA ASP A 74 -6.27 1.44 8.94
C ASP A 74 -5.50 0.10 8.83
N ILE A 75 -5.40 -0.66 9.93
CA ILE A 75 -4.86 -2.03 9.95
C ILE A 75 -5.69 -2.95 9.05
N PHE A 76 -7.01 -2.88 9.13
CA PHE A 76 -7.87 -3.73 8.31
C PHE A 76 -7.80 -3.40 6.82
N LYS A 77 -7.57 -2.12 6.50
CA LYS A 77 -7.32 -1.71 5.12
C LYS A 77 -5.99 -2.30 4.63
N TYR A 78 -4.93 -2.16 5.42
CA TYR A 78 -3.61 -2.67 5.04
C TYR A 78 -3.56 -4.21 4.96
N LEU A 79 -4.21 -4.92 5.88
CA LEU A 79 -4.37 -6.37 5.81
C LEU A 79 -5.05 -6.81 4.50
N ARG A 80 -6.10 -6.10 4.07
CA ARG A 80 -6.74 -6.36 2.77
C ARG A 80 -5.77 -6.12 1.62
N GLU A 81 -5.02 -5.03 1.64
CA GLU A 81 -4.03 -4.71 0.60
C GLU A 81 -2.97 -5.81 0.47
N VAL A 82 -2.45 -6.34 1.59
CA VAL A 82 -1.46 -7.42 1.61
C VAL A 82 -2.04 -8.71 1.05
N MET A 83 -3.26 -9.07 1.41
CA MET A 83 -3.89 -10.29 0.92
C MET A 83 -4.42 -10.20 -0.52
N GLU A 84 -4.73 -9.00 -1.01
CA GLU A 84 -5.11 -8.76 -2.40
C GLU A 84 -3.89 -8.62 -3.34
N ARG A 85 -2.66 -8.65 -2.80
CA ARG A 85 -1.45 -8.93 -3.58
C ARG A 85 -1.37 -10.43 -3.84
N SER A 86 -2.16 -10.89 -4.81
CA SER A 86 -2.08 -12.28 -5.27
C SER A 86 -0.72 -12.62 -5.90
N TYR A 87 0.11 -11.62 -6.22
CA TYR A 87 1.45 -11.81 -6.78
C TYR A 87 2.37 -10.71 -6.26
N ASP A 88 3.49 -11.08 -5.60
CA ASP A 88 4.58 -10.15 -5.28
C ASP A 88 5.55 -10.02 -6.48
N ASP A 89 5.63 -11.08 -7.30
CA ASP A 89 6.28 -11.15 -8.61
C ASP A 89 5.58 -12.19 -9.52
N THR A 90 6.07 -12.43 -10.75
CA THR A 90 5.48 -13.39 -11.71
C THR A 90 5.47 -14.86 -11.25
N LYS A 91 6.07 -15.19 -10.09
CA LYS A 91 6.23 -16.57 -9.61
C LYS A 91 5.61 -16.84 -8.24
N ASN A 92 5.46 -15.82 -7.39
CA ASN A 92 5.09 -15.97 -5.98
C ASN A 92 3.66 -15.49 -5.68
N LEU A 93 2.80 -16.41 -5.23
CA LEU A 93 1.41 -16.18 -4.81
C LEU A 93 1.28 -16.10 -3.28
N ILE A 94 0.71 -15.04 -2.73
CA ILE A 94 0.40 -14.97 -1.29
C ILE A 94 -0.81 -15.85 -0.99
N VAL A 95 -0.63 -16.88 -0.16
CA VAL A 95 -1.66 -17.87 0.17
C VAL A 95 -2.20 -17.76 1.60
N GLY A 96 -1.59 -16.95 2.45
CA GLY A 96 -2.07 -16.71 3.80
C GLY A 96 -1.19 -15.77 4.64
N ILE A 97 -1.73 -15.35 5.78
CA ILE A 97 -0.99 -14.59 6.80
C ILE A 97 -0.53 -15.57 7.88
N LEU A 98 0.78 -15.61 8.13
CA LEU A 98 1.41 -16.51 9.11
C LEU A 98 1.42 -15.90 10.51
N ASN A 99 1.90 -14.65 10.61
CA ASN A 99 2.06 -13.92 11.87
C ASN A 99 1.93 -12.42 11.64
N VAL A 100 1.71 -11.69 12.74
CA VAL A 100 1.54 -10.23 12.74
C VAL A 100 2.49 -9.63 13.75
N MET A 101 3.19 -8.57 13.37
CA MET A 101 4.05 -7.81 14.28
C MET A 101 3.49 -6.43 14.52
N PHE A 102 3.32 -6.05 15.78
CA PHE A 102 3.08 -4.67 16.20
C PHE A 102 4.37 -4.10 16.77
N ALA A 103 4.93 -3.10 16.11
CA ALA A 103 6.08 -2.35 16.59
C ALA A 103 5.60 -1.04 17.23
N THR A 104 5.66 -0.96 18.56
CA THR A 104 5.11 0.16 19.32
C THR A 104 6.22 0.96 20.01
N TYR A 105 6.21 2.28 19.80
CA TYR A 105 7.20 3.21 20.33
C TYR A 105 6.51 4.16 21.30
N LYS A 106 6.81 4.05 22.59
CA LYS A 106 6.27 4.95 23.60
C LYS A 106 6.79 6.36 23.40
N LEU A 107 5.90 7.36 23.44
CA LEU A 107 6.27 8.77 23.44
C LEU A 107 6.29 9.25 24.90
N ILE A 108 7.49 9.41 25.48
CA ILE A 108 7.67 9.84 26.89
C ILE A 108 8.47 11.14 26.93
N ASP A 109 8.10 12.04 27.84
CA ASP A 109 8.88 13.22 28.19
C ASP A 109 10.07 12.83 29.10
N THR A 110 11.29 13.23 28.72
CA THR A 110 12.53 12.80 29.40
C THR A 110 12.91 13.67 30.61
N GLY A 111 13.60 13.11 31.61
CA GLY A 111 14.47 13.93 32.49
C GLY A 111 14.46 13.76 34.01
N ALA A 112 14.04 12.63 34.60
CA ALA A 112 14.22 12.39 36.04
C ALA A 112 15.16 11.19 36.35
N ARG A 113 15.59 11.13 37.61
CA ARG A 113 16.69 10.30 38.13
C ARG A 113 16.16 8.90 38.50
N MET A 114 16.78 7.85 37.95
CA MET A 114 16.35 6.46 38.16
C MET A 114 17.19 5.76 39.25
N PRO A 115 16.60 5.40 40.42
CA PRO A 115 17.37 4.90 41.58
C PRO A 115 18.10 3.56 41.38
N TYR A 116 17.65 2.69 40.48
CA TYR A 116 18.23 1.36 40.27
C TYR A 116 19.55 1.37 39.47
N LEU A 117 19.93 2.51 38.89
CA LEU A 117 21.12 2.65 38.04
C LEU A 117 22.43 2.91 38.81
N ASP A 118 22.35 3.10 40.13
CA ASP A 118 23.50 3.29 41.01
C ASP A 118 24.53 2.15 40.93
N LYS A 119 24.14 0.94 40.48
CA LYS A 119 25.04 -0.22 40.33
C LYS A 119 25.93 -0.12 39.08
N HIS A 120 25.43 0.41 37.97
CA HIS A 120 26.15 0.47 36.68
C HIS A 120 27.06 1.70 36.57
N VAL A 121 26.66 2.82 37.18
CA VAL A 121 27.51 4.02 37.31
C VAL A 121 28.78 3.71 38.13
N LYS A 122 28.68 2.81 39.12
CA LYS A 122 29.81 2.34 39.94
C LYS A 122 30.82 1.47 39.17
N GLN A 123 30.46 0.90 38.02
CA GLN A 123 31.34 0.03 37.20
C GLN A 123 32.11 0.79 36.11
N HIS A 124 32.05 2.13 36.08
CA HIS A 124 32.75 3.02 35.14
C HIS A 124 32.52 2.75 33.64
N SER A 125 31.49 1.97 33.30
CA SER A 125 31.14 1.62 31.90
C SER A 125 30.06 2.54 31.33
N VAL A 126 29.35 3.26 32.22
CA VAL A 126 28.29 4.21 31.90
C VAL A 126 28.51 5.48 32.72
N HIS A 127 28.42 6.65 32.07
CA HIS A 127 28.63 7.95 32.69
C HIS A 127 27.31 8.73 32.78
N TYR A 128 26.97 9.14 34.00
CA TYR A 128 25.76 9.91 34.32
C TYR A 128 26.13 11.09 35.25
N ILE A 129 25.52 12.24 34.99
CA ILE A 129 25.64 13.43 35.84
C ILE A 129 24.24 13.92 36.19
N ASP A 130 23.96 13.98 37.50
CA ASP A 130 22.70 14.47 38.04
C ASP A 130 22.53 15.98 37.81
N SER A 131 21.29 16.40 37.57
CA SER A 131 20.93 17.78 37.26
C SER A 131 19.50 18.07 37.70
N ASP A 132 19.31 19.22 38.35
CA ASP A 132 17.99 19.72 38.77
C ASP A 132 17.05 20.05 37.59
N TYR A 133 17.56 20.02 36.36
CA TYR A 133 16.82 20.30 35.12
C TYR A 133 16.76 19.07 34.22
N LYS A 134 15.64 18.92 33.49
CA LYS A 134 15.32 17.79 32.58
C LYS A 134 16.16 17.73 31.28
N ILE A 135 17.45 18.05 31.33
CA ILE A 135 18.34 18.24 30.17
C ILE A 135 19.35 17.10 29.94
N CYS A 136 19.01 15.87 30.31
CA CYS A 136 19.91 14.72 30.26
C CYS A 136 20.55 14.48 28.87
N PHE A 137 19.82 14.73 27.78
CA PHE A 137 20.35 14.68 26.41
C PHE A 137 21.55 15.60 26.18
N PHE A 138 21.45 16.84 26.66
CA PHE A 138 22.52 17.83 26.53
C PHE A 138 23.69 17.54 27.47
N ILE A 139 23.42 16.95 28.63
CA ILE A 139 24.46 16.49 29.58
C ILE A 139 25.28 15.36 28.96
N THR A 140 24.62 14.39 28.35
CA THR A 140 25.29 13.25 27.75
C THR A 140 26.12 13.64 26.53
N LEU A 141 25.57 14.49 25.65
CA LEU A 141 26.32 15.08 24.54
C LEU A 141 27.53 15.90 25.05
N SER A 142 27.31 16.72 26.08
CA SER A 142 28.37 17.49 26.70
C SER A 142 29.46 16.60 27.30
N TYR A 143 29.10 15.46 27.89
CA TYR A 143 30.08 14.53 28.45
C TYR A 143 30.93 13.89 27.35
N LYS A 144 30.30 13.43 26.26
CA LYS A 144 31.00 12.88 25.09
C LYS A 144 32.02 13.87 24.55
N ILE A 145 31.60 15.08 24.24
CA ILE A 145 32.48 16.13 23.68
C ILE A 145 33.62 16.44 24.64
N ARG A 146 33.35 16.59 25.95
CA ARG A 146 34.40 16.91 26.93
C ARG A 146 35.33 15.72 27.19
N SER A 147 34.85 14.48 27.06
CA SER A 147 35.69 13.28 27.24
C SER A 147 36.73 13.10 26.14
N GLU A 148 36.50 13.68 24.95
CA GLU A 148 37.47 13.68 23.84
C GLU A 148 38.56 14.75 24.03
N ILE A 149 38.37 15.72 24.93
CA ILE A 149 39.16 16.95 25.00
C ILE A 149 39.85 17.14 26.35
N ASP A 150 39.13 16.87 27.43
CA ASP A 150 39.66 16.98 28.78
C ASP A 150 40.38 15.68 29.17
N THR A 151 41.60 15.80 29.70
CA THR A 151 42.31 14.65 30.31
C THR A 151 41.58 14.09 31.53
N LYS A 152 40.71 14.90 32.15
CA LYS A 152 39.79 14.49 33.21
C LYS A 152 38.51 15.35 33.17
N VAL A 153 37.39 14.72 32.86
CA VAL A 153 36.08 15.39 32.76
C VAL A 153 35.59 15.87 34.13
N ASN A 154 35.19 17.13 34.24
CA ASN A 154 34.62 17.73 35.46
C ASN A 154 33.10 17.90 35.33
N ASN A 155 32.33 17.36 36.29
CA ASN A 155 30.87 17.37 36.22
C ASN A 155 30.26 18.78 36.14
N ASN A 156 30.83 19.76 36.86
CA ASN A 156 30.33 21.14 36.84
C ASN A 156 30.51 21.80 35.46
N SER A 157 31.59 21.41 34.78
CA SER A 157 31.95 21.95 33.48
C SER A 157 31.12 21.28 32.37
N VAL A 158 30.76 20.01 32.55
CA VAL A 158 29.76 19.30 31.71
C VAL A 158 28.36 19.91 31.87
N ILE A 159 27.86 20.14 33.08
CA ILE A 159 26.53 20.76 33.27
C ILE A 159 26.48 22.16 32.67
N THR A 160 27.56 22.94 32.82
CA THR A 160 27.64 24.29 32.25
C THR A 160 27.60 24.25 30.73
N PHE A 161 28.32 23.32 30.11
CA PHE A 161 28.34 23.15 28.66
C PHE A 161 27.02 22.58 28.13
N ALA A 162 26.38 21.65 28.85
CA ALA A 162 25.04 21.15 28.55
C ALA A 162 23.99 22.27 28.47
N LYS A 163 24.03 23.23 29.41
CA LYS A 163 23.13 24.40 29.37
C LYS A 163 23.35 25.30 28.14
N GLN A 164 24.61 25.40 27.67
CA GLN A 164 24.92 26.14 26.45
C GLN A 164 24.39 25.41 25.21
N LEU A 165 24.57 24.09 25.13
CA LEU A 165 24.02 23.25 24.05
C LEU A 165 22.48 23.31 24.01
N PHE A 166 21.83 23.30 25.18
CA PHE A 166 20.38 23.48 25.31
C PHE A 166 19.92 24.84 24.75
N ALA A 167 20.56 25.93 25.19
CA ALA A 167 20.22 27.27 24.72
C ALA A 167 20.42 27.43 23.21
N TYR A 168 21.48 26.81 22.67
CA TYR A 168 21.79 26.79 21.24
C TYR A 168 20.71 26.04 20.44
N TYR A 169 20.37 24.81 20.85
CA TYR A 169 19.41 23.97 20.14
C TYR A 169 18.02 24.61 20.06
N TYR A 170 17.54 25.19 21.17
CA TYR A 170 16.24 25.86 21.25
C TYR A 170 16.25 27.33 20.77
N ARG A 171 17.40 27.83 20.28
CA ARG A 171 17.56 29.21 19.79
C ARG A 171 17.10 30.28 20.79
N ILE A 172 17.35 30.06 22.08
CA ILE A 172 16.95 30.98 23.16
C ILE A 172 17.82 32.25 23.08
N LYS A 173 17.20 33.41 22.80
CA LYS A 173 17.92 34.70 22.68
C LYS A 173 18.32 35.23 24.06
N GLY A 174 19.62 35.27 24.30
CA GLY A 174 20.32 35.78 25.49
C GLY A 174 21.83 35.67 25.26
N LYS A 175 22.68 36.21 26.13
CA LYS A 175 24.16 36.37 25.92
C LYS A 175 24.99 35.07 25.83
N TYR A 176 24.43 33.97 25.34
CA TYR A 176 25.16 32.78 24.87
C TYR A 176 25.27 32.84 23.33
N GLN A 177 25.90 33.90 22.81
CA GLN A 177 26.50 33.82 21.49
C GLN A 177 27.74 32.97 21.64
N LEU A 178 27.72 31.73 21.13
CA LEU A 178 28.94 30.95 21.00
C LEU A 178 28.89 30.08 19.76
N PHE A 179 29.42 30.65 18.69
CA PHE A 179 30.35 29.93 17.81
C PHE A 179 31.71 30.64 17.67
N GLU A 180 32.03 31.64 18.50
CA GLU A 180 33.29 32.39 18.34
C GLU A 180 34.42 32.06 19.33
N TYR A 181 34.22 31.24 20.37
CA TYR A 181 35.34 30.81 21.21
C TYR A 181 35.19 29.38 21.72
N LEU A 182 36.07 28.49 21.27
CA LEU A 182 36.40 27.22 21.91
C LEU A 182 36.40 27.34 23.46
N TYR A 183 35.65 26.46 24.12
CA TYR A 183 35.82 26.03 25.52
C TYR A 183 36.13 27.12 26.54
N ASN A 184 35.18 28.00 26.85
CA ASN A 184 35.37 28.98 27.93
C ASN A 184 34.35 28.79 29.06
N ASP A 185 34.81 28.22 30.18
CA ASP A 185 34.03 28.04 31.44
C ASP A 185 33.61 29.39 32.10
N LYS A 186 33.87 30.54 31.46
CA LYS A 186 33.63 31.90 31.97
C LYS A 186 32.34 32.57 31.49
N ALA A 187 31.48 31.90 30.71
CA ALA A 187 30.23 32.48 30.24
C ALA A 187 29.33 32.92 31.42
N LYS A 188 28.92 34.19 31.46
CA LYS A 188 28.12 34.76 32.56
C LYS A 188 26.81 33.98 32.73
N LYS A 189 26.52 33.55 33.97
CA LYS A 189 25.25 32.91 34.36
C LYS A 189 24.09 33.86 34.07
N ASP A 190 23.34 33.60 33.01
CA ASP A 190 22.11 34.34 32.71
C ASP A 190 20.95 33.70 33.47
N GLN A 191 20.38 34.42 34.44
CA GLN A 191 19.22 33.95 35.22
C GLN A 191 17.98 33.73 34.35
N SER A 192 17.91 34.33 33.16
CA SER A 192 16.78 34.13 32.23
C SER A 192 16.70 32.70 31.69
N LEU A 193 17.85 32.02 31.51
CA LEU A 193 17.90 30.62 31.05
C LEU A 193 17.31 29.66 32.08
N ASN A 194 17.46 29.95 33.38
CA ASN A 194 16.90 29.11 34.44
C ASN A 194 15.37 29.01 34.35
N LYS A 195 14.69 30.07 33.90
CA LYS A 195 13.23 30.03 33.69
C LYS A 195 12.87 29.04 32.58
N TYR A 196 13.55 29.11 31.44
CA TYR A 196 13.35 28.14 30.35
C TYR A 196 13.68 26.71 30.79
N LEU A 197 14.74 26.51 31.56
CA LEU A 197 15.13 25.19 32.07
C LEU A 197 14.14 24.64 33.11
N GLN A 198 13.50 25.50 33.90
CA GLN A 198 12.45 25.11 34.87
C GLN A 198 11.12 24.79 34.18
N ASP A 199 10.75 25.56 33.16
CA ASP A 199 9.52 25.37 32.40
C ASP A 199 9.63 24.22 31.36
N TYR A 200 10.86 23.78 31.07
CA TYR A 200 11.16 22.72 30.10
C TYR A 200 10.60 21.37 30.54
N GLN A 201 9.74 20.79 29.71
CA GLN A 201 9.04 19.54 30.03
C GLN A 201 9.89 18.28 29.82
N GLY A 202 11.00 18.40 29.10
CA GLY A 202 11.87 17.29 28.74
C GLY A 202 12.14 17.26 27.23
N PHE A 203 13.16 16.51 26.82
CA PHE A 203 13.46 16.30 25.41
C PHE A 203 12.50 15.26 24.83
N CYS A 204 11.74 15.62 23.79
CA CYS A 204 10.84 14.70 23.11
C CYS A 204 11.54 14.06 21.90
N ILE A 205 12.01 12.82 22.08
CA ILE A 205 12.75 12.07 21.05
C ILE A 205 12.00 12.05 19.71
N SER A 206 10.69 11.87 19.72
CA SER A 206 9.91 11.64 18.51
C SER A 206 9.76 12.86 17.60
N THR A 207 9.88 14.06 18.15
CA THR A 207 9.73 15.32 17.44
C THR A 207 11.06 16.05 17.28
N GLU A 208 12.04 15.77 18.14
CA GLU A 208 13.25 16.58 18.27
C GLU A 208 14.53 15.83 17.87
N MET A 209 14.54 14.49 17.88
CA MET A 209 15.76 13.69 17.67
C MET A 209 16.41 13.92 16.31
N THR A 210 15.65 13.87 15.21
CA THR A 210 16.20 14.06 13.86
C THR A 210 16.90 15.42 13.75
N LYS A 211 16.20 16.49 14.16
CA LYS A 211 16.74 17.84 14.18
C LYS A 211 17.96 17.96 15.11
N PHE A 212 17.96 17.25 16.24
CA PHE A 212 19.07 17.25 17.20
C PHE A 212 20.32 16.56 16.63
N ALA A 213 20.15 15.38 16.03
CA ALA A 213 21.21 14.65 15.35
C ALA A 213 21.81 15.48 14.21
N ASP A 214 20.97 16.11 13.38
CA ASP A 214 21.42 17.00 12.30
C ASP A 214 22.16 18.23 12.83
N THR A 215 21.63 18.86 13.89
CA THR A 215 22.19 20.10 14.47
C THR A 215 23.60 19.90 15.03
N PHE A 216 23.86 18.71 15.61
CA PHE A 216 25.14 18.39 16.25
C PHE A 216 25.97 17.39 15.44
N ASN A 217 25.54 17.02 14.23
CA ASN A 217 26.15 16.03 13.35
C ASN A 217 26.49 14.70 14.07
N LEU A 218 25.48 14.11 14.73
CA LEU A 218 25.60 12.91 15.55
C LEU A 218 25.02 11.70 14.84
N VAL A 219 25.70 10.56 14.94
CA VAL A 219 25.10 9.24 14.72
C VAL A 219 24.58 8.75 16.08
N VAL A 220 23.26 8.67 16.23
CA VAL A 220 22.61 8.26 17.48
C VAL A 220 21.96 6.90 17.27
N ASN A 221 22.47 5.86 17.94
CA ASN A 221 21.72 4.60 18.03
C ASN A 221 21.06 4.52 19.41
N ILE A 222 19.79 4.15 19.41
CA ILE A 222 18.93 4.13 20.58
C ILE A 222 18.67 2.68 20.94
N TYR A 223 19.19 2.24 22.08
CA TYR A 223 18.84 0.94 22.65
C TYR A 223 17.87 1.14 23.79
N THR A 224 16.92 0.22 23.96
CA THR A 224 16.04 0.18 25.12
C THR A 224 16.58 -0.87 26.07
N TYR A 225 16.60 -0.59 27.37
CA TYR A 225 17.01 -1.58 28.37
C TYR A 225 15.89 -2.62 28.55
N HIS A 226 15.81 -3.53 27.59
CA HIS A 226 15.27 -4.87 27.75
C HIS A 226 16.36 -5.82 27.24
N GLU A 227 16.53 -6.93 27.94
CA GLU A 227 17.64 -7.88 27.76
C GLU A 227 18.00 -8.09 26.29
N GLU A 228 19.31 -7.99 25.99
CA GLU A 228 19.98 -8.13 24.69
C GLU A 228 20.35 -6.80 24.00
N LEU A 229 21.61 -6.37 24.22
CA LEU A 229 22.29 -5.34 23.45
C LEU A 229 23.20 -6.03 22.42
N GLU A 230 22.82 -6.01 21.15
CA GLU A 230 23.76 -6.29 20.04
C GLU A 230 23.98 -5.01 19.23
N GLY A 231 25.20 -4.47 19.26
CA GLY A 231 25.62 -3.36 18.40
C GLY A 231 26.51 -2.30 19.07
N LYS A 232 27.45 -1.73 18.31
CA LYS A 232 28.33 -0.65 18.77
C LYS A 232 27.55 0.65 19.01
N THR A 233 27.79 1.32 20.15
CA THR A 233 27.27 2.66 20.43
C THR A 233 28.06 3.50 21.42
N ASP A 234 27.92 4.82 21.26
CA ASP A 234 28.41 5.85 22.19
C ASP A 234 27.34 6.31 23.21
N LEU A 235 26.05 5.99 23.04
CA LEU A 235 24.93 6.51 23.84
C LEU A 235 23.96 5.38 24.21
N LEU A 236 23.56 5.30 25.48
CA LEU A 236 22.58 4.33 25.99
C LEU A 236 21.34 5.05 26.49
N LEU A 237 20.18 4.68 25.95
CA LEU A 237 18.88 5.14 26.40
C LEU A 237 18.29 4.10 27.36
N ILE A 238 17.84 4.57 28.51
CA ILE A 238 17.23 3.73 29.54
C ILE A 238 15.84 4.31 29.79
N SER A 239 14.83 3.48 29.56
CA SER A 239 13.43 3.79 29.86
C SER A 239 13.00 2.90 31.00
N ASP A 240 12.34 3.45 32.02
CA ASP A 240 11.34 2.69 32.75
C ASP A 240 9.97 3.01 32.16
N VAL A 241 8.95 2.28 32.61
CA VAL A 241 7.57 2.39 32.14
C VAL A 241 7.02 3.82 32.30
N THR A 242 7.70 4.73 33.01
CA THR A 242 7.27 6.10 33.31
C THR A 242 8.27 7.19 32.90
N GLU A 243 9.58 6.92 32.85
CA GLU A 243 10.61 7.93 32.57
C GLU A 243 11.69 7.42 31.59
N GLN A 244 12.22 8.33 30.74
CA GLN A 244 13.37 8.07 29.86
C GLN A 244 14.59 8.91 30.26
N HIS A 245 15.74 8.26 30.33
CA HIS A 245 17.03 8.85 30.63
C HIS A 245 18.09 8.40 29.61
N ILE A 246 19.04 9.27 29.29
CA ILE A 246 20.15 8.95 28.36
C ILE A 246 21.49 9.07 29.07
N MET A 247 22.36 8.09 28.85
CA MET A 247 23.70 8.02 29.46
C MET A 247 24.76 7.77 28.39
N TYR A 248 26.01 8.14 28.69
CA TYR A 248 27.14 7.93 27.79
C TYR A 248 27.79 6.58 28.11
N VAL A 249 28.02 5.74 27.09
CA VAL A 249 28.69 4.44 27.23
C VAL A 249 30.12 4.55 26.75
N SER A 250 31.07 4.28 27.64
CA SER A 250 32.50 4.32 27.31
C SER A 250 33.07 2.97 26.88
N ASN A 251 32.38 1.85 27.17
CA ASN A 251 32.79 0.51 26.76
C ASN A 251 31.58 -0.44 26.59
N VAL A 252 31.21 -0.73 25.35
CA VAL A 252 30.01 -1.52 24.98
C VAL A 252 30.16 -3.01 25.29
N GLU A 253 31.33 -3.59 25.05
CA GLU A 253 31.59 -5.02 25.28
C GLU A 253 31.56 -5.36 26.77
N LYS A 254 32.10 -4.46 27.62
CA LYS A 254 31.97 -4.57 29.08
C LYS A 254 30.54 -4.38 29.58
N LEU A 255 29.74 -3.60 28.88
CA LEU A 255 28.35 -3.34 29.25
C LEU A 255 27.45 -4.55 28.93
N ALA A 256 27.63 -5.18 27.75
CA ALA A 256 26.84 -6.32 27.31
C ALA A 256 27.33 -7.67 27.87
N GLY A 257 28.59 -7.74 28.30
CA GLY A 257 29.18 -8.97 28.84
C GLY A 257 29.33 -10.09 27.80
N VAL A 258 29.26 -9.76 26.51
CA VAL A 258 29.36 -10.69 25.38
C VAL A 258 30.25 -10.13 24.27
N LEU A 259 30.91 -11.03 23.54
CA LEU A 259 31.74 -10.82 22.37
C LEU A 259 31.00 -11.41 21.16
N ILE A 260 30.80 -10.62 20.10
CA ILE A 260 30.05 -11.01 18.89
C ILE A 260 30.95 -10.89 17.67
N CYS A 261 31.02 -11.94 16.84
CA CYS A 261 31.89 -11.97 15.67
C CYS A 261 31.45 -10.90 14.65
N PRO A 262 32.33 -10.01 14.20
CA PRO A 262 31.96 -8.89 13.33
C PRO A 262 31.76 -9.28 11.85
N TYR A 263 31.90 -10.56 11.49
CA TYR A 263 31.86 -11.02 10.09
C TYR A 263 30.63 -11.89 9.79
N CYS A 264 30.36 -12.95 10.55
CA CYS A 264 29.16 -13.77 10.35
C CYS A 264 27.95 -13.26 11.12
N HIS A 265 28.15 -12.49 12.19
CA HIS A 265 27.11 -12.13 13.15
C HIS A 265 26.38 -13.32 13.83
N ASP A 266 26.73 -14.57 13.52
CA ASP A 266 26.13 -15.78 14.09
C ASP A 266 26.87 -16.34 15.32
N TYR A 267 28.11 -15.90 15.57
CA TYR A 267 28.95 -16.45 16.62
C TYR A 267 29.14 -15.48 17.78
N VAL A 268 28.60 -15.85 18.94
CA VAL A 268 28.59 -15.06 20.18
C VAL A 268 29.22 -15.86 21.33
N THR A 269 30.06 -15.19 22.13
CA THR A 269 30.70 -15.77 23.32
C THR A 269 30.57 -14.81 24.51
N ILE A 270 30.40 -15.33 25.73
CA ILE A 270 30.35 -14.50 26.95
C ILE A 270 31.74 -13.94 27.27
N LEU A 271 31.83 -12.62 27.48
CA LEU A 271 33.04 -11.92 27.93
C LEU A 271 33.36 -12.37 29.36
N SER A 272 34.40 -13.19 29.53
CA SER A 272 34.82 -13.70 30.83
C SER A 272 36.15 -13.09 31.27
N ASP A 273 36.17 -12.47 32.46
CA ASP A 273 37.41 -12.00 33.11
C ASP A 273 38.26 -13.15 33.68
N THR A 274 37.66 -14.33 33.85
CA THR A 274 38.30 -15.50 34.49
C THR A 274 38.68 -16.60 33.49
N ASN A 275 37.93 -16.77 32.40
CA ASN A 275 38.13 -17.85 31.44
C ASN A 275 38.74 -17.36 30.12
N LYS A 276 40.06 -17.17 30.10
CA LYS A 276 40.82 -16.68 28.94
C LYS A 276 40.65 -17.53 27.68
N ARG A 277 40.41 -18.84 27.82
CA ARG A 277 40.21 -19.76 26.68
C ARG A 277 38.97 -19.41 25.84
N ALA A 278 37.89 -18.98 26.48
CA ALA A 278 36.66 -18.61 25.75
C ALA A 278 36.92 -17.42 24.80
N ASN A 279 37.67 -16.42 25.27
CA ASN A 279 38.06 -15.26 24.46
C ASN A 279 39.03 -15.65 23.33
N GLU A 280 39.93 -16.63 23.55
CA GLU A 280 40.84 -17.16 22.52
C GLU A 280 40.10 -17.93 21.40
N TYR A 281 39.09 -18.74 21.75
CA TYR A 281 38.24 -19.42 20.77
C TYR A 281 37.43 -18.45 19.94
N PHE A 282 36.90 -17.40 20.58
CA PHE A 282 36.22 -16.31 19.88
C PHE A 282 37.14 -15.63 18.86
N ASN A 283 38.35 -15.24 19.25
CA ASN A 283 39.31 -14.64 18.32
C ASN A 283 39.69 -15.58 17.17
N THR A 284 39.83 -16.89 17.45
CA THR A 284 40.10 -17.90 16.42
C THR A 284 38.95 -18.03 15.42
N HIS A 285 37.70 -17.92 15.89
CA HIS A 285 36.52 -17.90 15.05
C HIS A 285 36.51 -16.65 14.15
N VAL A 286 36.75 -15.45 14.71
CA VAL A 286 36.75 -14.18 13.97
C VAL A 286 37.75 -14.21 12.81
N GLU A 287 38.96 -14.73 13.04
CA GLU A 287 39.99 -14.85 11.99
C GLU A 287 39.60 -15.82 10.87
N LYS A 288 38.92 -16.93 11.20
CA LYS A 288 38.41 -17.86 10.19
C LYS A 288 37.27 -17.25 9.39
N CYS A 289 36.34 -16.58 10.08
CA CYS A 289 35.14 -16.02 9.49
C CYS A 289 35.43 -14.87 8.52
N LYS A 290 36.51 -14.12 8.76
CA LYS A 290 37.02 -13.08 7.85
C LYS A 290 37.29 -13.55 6.41
N SER A 291 37.42 -14.86 6.17
CA SER A 291 37.79 -15.44 4.87
C SER A 291 36.64 -16.14 4.11
N GLN A 292 35.39 -16.06 4.57
CA GLN A 292 34.24 -16.73 3.96
C GLN A 292 33.12 -15.75 3.55
N THR A 293 32.38 -16.07 2.48
CA THR A 293 31.15 -15.38 2.05
C THR A 293 29.93 -16.21 2.49
N HIS A 294 29.00 -15.61 3.24
CA HIS A 294 27.86 -16.32 3.84
C HIS A 294 26.51 -15.82 3.27
N GLU A 295 25.61 -16.76 2.93
CA GLU A 295 24.16 -16.53 2.70
C GLU A 295 23.36 -17.46 3.64
N PRO A 296 22.34 -16.97 4.37
CA PRO A 296 21.57 -17.76 5.33
C PRO A 296 20.31 -18.41 4.72
N SER A 297 19.97 -19.65 5.12
CA SER A 297 18.70 -20.33 4.79
C SER A 297 18.13 -21.09 6.00
N ILE A 298 16.80 -21.17 6.11
CA ILE A 298 16.01 -21.80 7.20
C ILE A 298 14.93 -22.72 6.62
N LEU A 299 14.62 -23.83 7.31
CA LEU A 299 13.61 -24.86 6.97
C LEU A 299 12.34 -24.75 7.84
N LEU A 300 11.14 -25.01 7.30
CA LEU A 300 9.84 -25.01 8.01
C LEU A 300 9.07 -26.35 7.92
N HIS A 301 8.06 -26.50 8.81
CA HIS A 301 7.24 -27.71 9.09
C HIS A 301 5.97 -27.89 8.22
N ASP A 302 5.48 -29.15 8.13
CA ASP A 302 4.64 -29.73 7.06
C ASP A 302 3.08 -29.69 7.18
N VAL A 303 2.44 -28.68 7.79
CA VAL A 303 0.95 -28.63 7.75
C VAL A 303 0.41 -27.24 7.41
N PRO A 304 -0.07 -27.00 6.16
CA PRO A 304 -0.76 -25.77 5.80
C PRO A 304 -2.24 -25.83 6.22
N MET A 305 -2.70 -24.82 6.97
CA MET A 305 -4.13 -24.52 7.13
C MET A 305 -4.54 -23.51 6.04
N SER A 306 -5.59 -23.82 5.27
CA SER A 306 -6.15 -22.91 4.27
C SER A 306 -7.03 -21.84 4.93
N ILE A 307 -6.44 -20.69 5.24
CA ILE A 307 -7.19 -19.50 5.63
C ILE A 307 -7.42 -18.69 4.35
N CYS A 308 -8.69 -18.43 3.99
CA CYS A 308 -9.06 -17.58 2.85
C CYS A 308 -9.72 -16.29 3.37
N PRO A 309 -8.95 -15.27 3.78
CA PRO A 309 -9.50 -14.16 4.55
C PRO A 309 -10.34 -13.18 3.71
N ALA A 310 -10.33 -13.33 2.37
CA ALA A 310 -11.28 -12.66 1.47
C ALA A 310 -12.74 -13.09 1.72
N ILE A 311 -12.95 -14.33 2.18
CA ILE A 311 -14.26 -14.87 2.55
C ILE A 311 -14.66 -14.36 3.96
N LEU A 312 -13.70 -14.27 4.88
CA LEU A 312 -13.92 -13.89 6.29
C LEU A 312 -14.08 -12.38 6.52
N SER A 313 -13.73 -11.53 5.55
CA SER A 313 -13.84 -10.06 5.63
C SER A 313 -15.03 -9.48 4.86
N HIS A 314 -15.88 -10.35 4.29
CA HIS A 314 -17.10 -9.99 3.59
C HIS A 314 -18.27 -9.93 4.60
N PRO A 315 -18.88 -8.76 4.86
CA PRO A 315 -19.88 -8.59 5.94
C PRO A 315 -21.03 -9.60 5.89
N THR A 316 -21.50 -9.95 4.68
CA THR A 316 -22.53 -10.98 4.48
C THR A 316 -22.06 -12.34 4.98
N THR A 317 -20.83 -12.72 4.64
CA THR A 317 -20.29 -14.04 4.98
C THR A 317 -19.97 -14.13 6.46
N GLU A 318 -19.43 -13.05 7.03
CA GLU A 318 -19.20 -12.94 8.48
C GLU A 318 -20.52 -13.07 9.25
N TYR A 319 -21.57 -12.35 8.84
CA TYR A 319 -22.90 -12.45 9.43
C TYR A 319 -23.46 -13.89 9.33
N LEU A 320 -23.50 -14.45 8.12
CA LEU A 320 -24.05 -15.79 7.92
C LEU A 320 -23.27 -16.86 8.71
N MET A 321 -21.94 -16.73 8.80
CA MET A 321 -21.10 -17.63 9.59
C MET A 321 -21.34 -17.48 11.10
N ALA A 322 -21.44 -16.24 11.60
CA ALA A 322 -21.64 -15.96 13.03
C ALA A 322 -22.99 -16.49 13.55
N TYR A 323 -24.03 -16.47 12.71
CA TYR A 323 -25.37 -16.96 13.06
C TYR A 323 -25.65 -18.41 12.61
N GLY A 324 -24.66 -19.09 12.02
CA GLY A 324 -24.81 -20.47 11.56
C GLY A 324 -25.77 -20.64 10.37
N LEU A 325 -25.94 -19.60 9.56
CA LEU A 325 -26.87 -19.51 8.42
C LEU A 325 -26.14 -19.67 7.06
N MET A 326 -25.01 -20.39 7.04
CA MET A 326 -24.19 -20.55 5.83
C MET A 326 -24.93 -21.28 4.69
N ASP A 327 -25.98 -22.04 5.02
CA ASP A 327 -26.90 -22.65 4.07
C ASP A 327 -27.68 -21.62 3.23
N GLN A 328 -27.81 -20.39 3.72
CA GLN A 328 -28.50 -19.28 3.03
C GLN A 328 -27.57 -18.47 2.11
N PHE A 329 -26.26 -18.76 2.07
CA PHE A 329 -25.30 -17.97 1.31
C PHE A 329 -25.63 -17.90 -0.18
N LYS A 330 -25.81 -16.67 -0.68
CA LYS A 330 -25.98 -16.33 -2.10
C LYS A 330 -24.70 -15.71 -2.64
N ALA A 331 -24.10 -16.34 -3.65
CA ALA A 331 -23.00 -15.75 -4.40
C ALA A 331 -23.49 -14.57 -5.25
N GLN A 332 -22.72 -13.48 -5.30
CA GLN A 332 -22.98 -12.39 -6.25
C GLN A 332 -22.68 -12.87 -7.68
N ARG A 333 -23.74 -13.13 -8.44
CA ARG A 333 -23.66 -13.64 -9.82
C ARG A 333 -24.12 -12.64 -10.87
N GLY A 334 -24.75 -11.54 -10.48
CA GLY A 334 -25.08 -10.44 -11.38
C GLY A 334 -23.88 -9.52 -11.57
N PHE A 335 -23.56 -9.22 -12.81
CA PHE A 335 -22.46 -8.35 -13.20
C PHE A 335 -22.75 -7.71 -14.55
N ILE A 336 -21.96 -6.70 -14.89
CA ILE A 336 -22.04 -6.00 -16.16
C ILE A 336 -20.68 -6.16 -16.83
N THR A 337 -20.64 -6.50 -18.11
CA THR A 337 -19.42 -6.42 -18.92
C THR A 337 -19.53 -5.27 -19.91
N TYR A 338 -18.39 -4.72 -20.33
CA TYR A 338 -18.38 -3.72 -21.39
C TYR A 338 -17.11 -3.81 -22.25
N ASP A 339 -17.21 -3.30 -23.48
CA ASP A 339 -16.11 -3.15 -24.43
C ASP A 339 -16.28 -1.83 -25.21
N PHE A 340 -15.17 -1.18 -25.54
CA PHE A 340 -15.15 0.03 -26.35
C PHE A 340 -14.63 -0.26 -27.74
N GLU A 341 -15.27 0.33 -28.75
CA GLU A 341 -14.62 0.57 -30.03
C GLU A 341 -14.17 2.03 -30.11
N ILE A 342 -13.02 2.23 -30.75
CA ILE A 342 -12.32 3.52 -30.78
C ILE A 342 -11.94 3.93 -32.20
N LEU A 343 -11.86 5.24 -32.41
CA LEU A 343 -11.28 5.88 -33.58
C LEU A 343 -9.84 6.28 -33.27
N SER A 344 -8.94 6.10 -34.23
CA SER A 344 -7.54 6.50 -34.11
C SER A 344 -7.19 7.58 -35.12
N ASP A 345 -6.99 8.80 -34.63
CA ASP A 345 -6.47 9.90 -35.44
C ASP A 345 -4.94 9.86 -35.43
N GLN A 346 -4.31 9.65 -36.58
CA GLN A 346 -2.85 9.75 -36.69
C GLN A 346 -2.42 11.22 -36.62
N VAL A 347 -1.66 11.58 -35.59
CA VAL A 347 -1.24 12.96 -35.32
C VAL A 347 0.26 13.15 -35.59
N MET A 348 1.09 12.14 -35.31
CA MET A 348 2.55 12.13 -35.53
C MET A 348 3.23 13.45 -35.07
N LYS A 349 2.90 13.90 -33.86
CA LYS A 349 3.35 15.19 -33.32
C LYS A 349 4.39 14.98 -32.23
N ASN A 350 5.56 15.58 -32.39
CA ASN A 350 6.55 15.65 -31.31
C ASN A 350 6.02 16.58 -30.21
N ILE A 351 5.76 16.02 -29.04
CA ILE A 351 5.35 16.78 -27.85
C ILE A 351 6.62 17.33 -27.17
N THR A 352 7.68 16.54 -27.13
CA THR A 352 9.01 16.92 -26.64
C THR A 352 10.09 16.31 -27.56
N ASP A 353 11.35 16.67 -27.35
CA ASP A 353 12.49 16.08 -28.06
C ASP A 353 12.62 14.55 -27.84
N GLN A 354 11.93 14.00 -26.82
CA GLN A 354 11.96 12.58 -26.45
C GLN A 354 10.58 11.90 -26.53
N THR A 355 9.51 12.61 -26.90
CA THR A 355 8.15 12.06 -26.89
C THR A 355 7.39 12.46 -28.15
N THR A 356 6.99 11.46 -28.93
CA THR A 356 6.16 11.63 -30.12
C THR A 356 4.77 11.05 -29.86
N LEU A 357 3.75 11.89 -29.98
CA LEU A 357 2.35 11.46 -30.02
C LEU A 357 2.08 10.87 -31.40
N LEU A 358 1.92 9.55 -31.46
CA LEU A 358 1.66 8.83 -32.71
C LEU A 358 0.20 8.99 -33.15
N SER A 359 -0.74 8.71 -32.24
CA SER A 359 -2.17 8.82 -32.49
C SER A 359 -2.93 9.35 -31.28
N GLN A 360 -4.06 9.97 -31.56
CA GLN A 360 -5.04 10.38 -30.56
C GLN A 360 -6.29 9.52 -30.72
N LEU A 361 -6.71 8.90 -29.62
CA LEU A 361 -7.85 7.99 -29.61
C LEU A 361 -9.12 8.75 -29.21
N SER A 362 -10.24 8.44 -29.86
CA SER A 362 -11.56 8.93 -29.50
C SER A 362 -12.58 7.79 -29.49
N LYS A 363 -13.66 7.97 -28.74
CA LYS A 363 -14.68 6.95 -28.50
C LYS A 363 -15.57 6.82 -29.73
N LEU A 364 -15.75 5.61 -30.24
CA LEU A 364 -16.69 5.33 -31.33
C LEU A 364 -17.99 4.74 -30.79
N SER A 365 -17.87 3.72 -29.96
CA SER A 365 -19.02 3.05 -29.35
C SER A 365 -18.64 2.38 -28.05
N ILE A 366 -19.64 2.11 -27.23
CA ILE A 366 -19.57 1.23 -26.07
C ILE A 366 -20.66 0.18 -26.18
N ALA A 367 -20.28 -1.08 -26.03
CA ALA A 367 -21.22 -2.18 -25.88
C ALA A 367 -21.14 -2.71 -24.46
N SER A 368 -22.28 -2.93 -23.82
CA SER A 368 -22.36 -3.60 -22.52
C SER A 368 -23.30 -4.79 -22.55
N THR A 369 -23.01 -5.74 -21.67
CA THR A 369 -23.88 -6.88 -21.40
C THR A 369 -24.16 -6.93 -19.91
N GLU A 370 -25.42 -6.70 -19.53
CA GLU A 370 -25.89 -6.79 -18.16
C GLU A 370 -26.45 -8.18 -17.90
N VAL A 371 -25.89 -8.88 -16.90
CA VAL A 371 -26.25 -10.24 -16.53
C VAL A 371 -27.08 -10.20 -15.25
N PHE A 372 -28.36 -10.55 -15.37
CA PHE A 372 -29.31 -10.63 -14.28
C PHE A 372 -29.50 -12.09 -13.86
N LEU A 373 -29.71 -12.32 -12.56
CA LEU A 373 -30.00 -13.64 -12.03
C LEU A 373 -31.51 -13.79 -11.82
N ASN A 374 -32.10 -14.82 -12.42
CA ASN A 374 -33.51 -15.16 -12.22
C ASN A 374 -33.71 -16.07 -11.01
N GLN A 375 -34.95 -16.12 -10.51
CA GLN A 375 -35.34 -16.97 -9.36
C GLN A 375 -35.09 -18.46 -9.60
N ASP A 376 -35.16 -18.92 -10.86
CA ASP A 376 -34.91 -20.29 -11.29
C ASP A 376 -33.42 -20.60 -11.52
N LYS A 377 -32.52 -19.66 -11.21
CA LYS A 377 -31.06 -19.71 -11.45
C LYS A 377 -30.67 -19.63 -12.93
N SER A 378 -31.60 -19.30 -13.84
CA SER A 378 -31.25 -18.89 -15.20
C SER A 378 -30.68 -17.46 -15.21
N TYR A 379 -30.02 -17.10 -16.31
CA TYR A 379 -29.54 -15.75 -16.53
C TYR A 379 -30.42 -15.05 -17.55
N GLU A 380 -30.84 -13.84 -17.23
CA GLU A 380 -31.35 -12.90 -18.21
C GLU A 380 -30.19 -12.00 -18.64
N ILE A 381 -30.06 -11.80 -19.95
CA ILE A 381 -28.96 -11.05 -20.55
C ILE A 381 -29.57 -9.88 -21.30
N VAL A 382 -29.28 -8.67 -20.83
CA VAL A 382 -29.56 -7.45 -21.58
C VAL A 382 -28.27 -7.02 -22.27
N LYS A 383 -28.38 -6.59 -23.51
CA LYS A 383 -27.27 -6.03 -24.28
C LYS A 383 -27.62 -4.59 -24.61
N ARG A 384 -26.68 -3.68 -24.37
CA ARG A 384 -26.80 -2.29 -24.81
C ARG A 384 -25.62 -1.93 -25.69
N CYS A 385 -25.88 -1.08 -26.66
CA CYS A 385 -24.85 -0.52 -27.53
C CYS A 385 -25.16 0.95 -27.71
N TYR A 386 -24.15 1.79 -27.49
CA TYR A 386 -24.21 3.21 -27.75
C TYR A 386 -23.06 3.58 -28.67
N THR A 387 -23.33 4.44 -29.63
CA THR A 387 -22.43 4.85 -30.70
C THR A 387 -22.46 6.36 -30.86
N LEU A 388 -21.50 6.90 -31.62
CA LEU A 388 -21.56 8.30 -32.06
C LEU A 388 -22.82 8.65 -32.86
N PHE A 389 -23.52 7.68 -33.47
CA PHE A 389 -24.80 7.96 -34.15
C PHE A 389 -25.92 8.30 -33.16
N ASP A 390 -25.88 7.76 -31.95
CA ASP A 390 -26.88 8.03 -30.93
C ASP A 390 -26.83 9.49 -30.47
N GLU A 391 -25.64 10.10 -30.41
CA GLU A 391 -25.47 11.52 -30.11
C GLU A 391 -26.07 12.44 -31.20
N LEU A 392 -26.27 11.92 -32.41
CA LEU A 392 -26.86 12.63 -33.54
C LEU A 392 -28.39 12.45 -33.61
N SER A 393 -28.97 11.60 -32.76
CA SER A 393 -30.41 11.33 -32.77
C SER A 393 -31.22 12.52 -32.26
N GLU A 394 -32.42 12.72 -32.84
CA GLU A 394 -33.28 13.86 -32.48
C GLU A 394 -33.74 13.83 -31.02
N ASN A 395 -33.82 12.62 -30.42
CA ASN A 395 -34.25 12.44 -29.03
C ASN A 395 -33.08 12.40 -28.03
N TYR A 396 -31.83 12.58 -28.46
CA TYR A 396 -30.66 12.45 -27.58
C TYR A 396 -30.69 13.45 -26.41
N GLN A 397 -31.08 14.70 -26.66
CA GLN A 397 -31.20 15.72 -25.61
C GLN A 397 -32.30 15.39 -24.60
N GLU A 398 -33.43 14.87 -25.05
CA GLU A 398 -34.50 14.39 -24.16
C GLU A 398 -34.00 13.23 -23.28
N GLN A 399 -33.21 12.31 -23.85
CA GLN A 399 -32.60 11.23 -23.09
C GLN A 399 -31.67 11.80 -21.99
N LEU A 400 -30.78 12.75 -22.31
CA LEU A 400 -29.91 13.37 -21.31
C LEU A 400 -30.70 14.05 -20.19
N GLU A 401 -31.75 14.80 -20.54
CA GLU A 401 -32.63 15.47 -19.57
C GLU A 401 -33.34 14.48 -18.64
N ASN A 402 -33.82 13.35 -19.17
CA ASN A 402 -34.48 12.30 -18.38
C ASN A 402 -33.57 11.74 -17.27
N TYR A 403 -32.26 11.65 -17.54
CA TYR A 403 -31.26 11.21 -16.55
C TYR A 403 -30.65 12.37 -15.75
N GLY A 404 -31.04 13.62 -16.01
CA GLY A 404 -30.50 14.81 -15.36
C GLY A 404 -29.02 15.07 -15.71
N LEU A 405 -28.59 14.64 -16.89
CA LEU A 405 -27.24 14.84 -17.40
C LEU A 405 -27.09 16.22 -18.06
N PRO A 406 -25.90 16.85 -18.00
CA PRO A 406 -25.62 18.07 -18.76
C PRO A 406 -25.84 17.90 -20.27
N SER A 407 -26.29 18.94 -20.98
CA SER A 407 -26.60 18.87 -22.42
C SER A 407 -25.41 18.56 -23.33
N ASN A 408 -24.18 18.75 -22.83
CA ASN A 408 -22.93 18.43 -23.51
C ASN A 408 -22.38 17.03 -23.15
N SER A 409 -23.16 16.20 -22.47
CA SER A 409 -22.76 14.86 -22.08
C SER A 409 -22.65 13.92 -23.28
N SER A 410 -21.57 13.13 -23.31
CA SER A 410 -21.36 12.10 -24.33
C SER A 410 -22.22 10.86 -24.09
N PHE A 411 -22.35 10.00 -25.10
CA PHE A 411 -23.13 8.76 -25.01
C PHE A 411 -22.64 7.85 -23.87
N VAL A 412 -21.37 8.00 -23.46
CA VAL A 412 -20.79 7.29 -22.30
C VAL A 412 -21.41 7.72 -20.98
N HIS A 413 -21.77 9.00 -20.82
CA HIS A 413 -22.48 9.47 -19.63
C HIS A 413 -23.88 8.86 -19.55
N LEU A 414 -24.57 8.82 -20.70
CA LEU A 414 -25.89 8.22 -20.81
C LEU A 414 -25.84 6.71 -20.51
N TRP A 415 -24.87 6.01 -21.11
CA TRP A 415 -24.59 4.61 -20.81
C TRP A 415 -24.33 4.38 -19.32
N LEU A 416 -23.51 5.22 -18.68
CA LEU A 416 -23.18 5.09 -17.26
C LEU A 416 -24.41 5.32 -16.37
N ALA A 417 -25.27 6.28 -16.71
CA ALA A 417 -26.53 6.52 -15.99
C ALA A 417 -27.45 5.29 -16.05
N GLN A 418 -27.62 4.70 -17.23
CA GLN A 418 -28.41 3.47 -17.40
C GLN A 418 -27.76 2.22 -16.79
N THR A 419 -26.43 2.18 -16.74
CA THR A 419 -25.67 1.14 -16.04
C THR A 419 -26.00 1.17 -14.55
N PHE A 420 -26.18 2.35 -13.95
CA PHE A 420 -26.66 2.47 -12.57
C PHE A 420 -28.09 1.94 -12.40
N GLU A 421 -28.99 2.16 -13.36
CA GLU A 421 -30.34 1.57 -13.32
C GLU A 421 -30.31 0.05 -13.38
N SER A 422 -29.56 -0.54 -14.32
CA SER A 422 -29.37 -1.99 -14.38
C SER A 422 -28.76 -2.52 -13.08
N ALA A 423 -27.83 -1.77 -12.49
CA ALA A 423 -27.22 -2.18 -11.23
C ALA A 423 -28.22 -2.15 -10.06
N VAL A 424 -29.23 -1.27 -10.07
CA VAL A 424 -30.33 -1.31 -9.10
C VAL A 424 -31.11 -2.62 -9.26
N GLU A 425 -31.49 -2.95 -10.48
CA GLU A 425 -32.24 -4.19 -10.78
C GLU A 425 -31.43 -5.44 -10.44
N ILE A 426 -30.17 -5.52 -10.86
CA ILE A 426 -29.22 -6.59 -10.51
C ILE A 426 -29.15 -6.73 -8.98
N TYR A 427 -29.03 -5.62 -8.25
CA TYR A 427 -29.02 -5.65 -6.78
C TYR A 427 -30.33 -6.19 -6.20
N GLN A 428 -31.50 -5.79 -6.73
CA GLN A 428 -32.80 -6.30 -6.28
C GLN A 428 -32.94 -7.81 -6.51
N CYS A 429 -32.40 -8.35 -7.60
CA CYS A 429 -32.42 -9.79 -7.86
C CYS A 429 -31.49 -10.57 -6.91
N MET A 430 -30.42 -9.96 -6.43
CA MET A 430 -29.41 -10.64 -5.61
C MET A 430 -29.59 -10.48 -4.10
N LYS A 431 -30.33 -9.46 -3.64
CA LYS A 431 -30.45 -9.16 -2.20
C LYS A 431 -31.06 -10.34 -1.41
N TYR A 432 -30.78 -10.35 -0.12
CA TYR A 432 -31.41 -11.27 0.80
C TYR A 432 -32.83 -10.81 1.14
N ASP A 433 -33.73 -11.76 1.41
CA ASP A 433 -35.10 -11.44 1.84
C ASP A 433 -35.12 -10.89 3.27
N ASP A 434 -34.17 -11.34 4.11
CA ASP A 434 -33.92 -10.78 5.43
C ASP A 434 -33.04 -9.52 5.31
N GLU A 435 -33.64 -8.36 5.62
CA GLU A 435 -32.97 -7.06 5.59
C GLU A 435 -31.83 -6.94 6.63
N ASN A 436 -31.79 -7.83 7.64
CA ASN A 436 -30.71 -7.84 8.62
C ASN A 436 -29.42 -8.45 8.08
N ILE A 437 -29.48 -9.22 6.99
CA ILE A 437 -28.29 -9.78 6.34
C ILE A 437 -27.59 -8.64 5.58
N PRO A 438 -26.40 -8.21 6.02
CA PRO A 438 -25.70 -7.12 5.36
C PRO A 438 -25.33 -7.54 3.93
N PHE A 439 -25.79 -6.82 2.92
CA PHE A 439 -25.49 -7.08 1.52
C PHE A 439 -25.04 -5.79 0.82
N ASP A 440 -23.80 -5.77 0.32
CA ASP A 440 -23.21 -4.56 -0.25
C ASP A 440 -23.97 -4.14 -1.51
N LYS A 441 -24.34 -2.86 -1.56
CA LYS A 441 -24.99 -2.20 -2.70
C LYS A 441 -23.96 -1.92 -3.78
N CYS A 442 -23.31 -2.97 -4.27
CA CYS A 442 -22.17 -2.90 -5.16
C CYS A 442 -22.29 -3.92 -6.29
N VAL A 443 -22.30 -3.45 -7.54
CA VAL A 443 -22.34 -4.29 -8.73
C VAL A 443 -21.00 -4.20 -9.46
N LYS A 444 -20.49 -5.35 -9.91
CA LYS A 444 -19.21 -5.44 -10.62
C LYS A 444 -19.41 -5.10 -12.09
N VAL A 445 -18.55 -4.23 -12.60
CA VAL A 445 -18.47 -3.84 -14.00
C VAL A 445 -17.11 -4.31 -14.53
N LEU A 446 -17.11 -5.23 -15.49
CA LEU A 446 -15.93 -5.92 -15.96
C LEU A 446 -15.56 -5.44 -17.36
N GLY A 447 -14.36 -4.90 -17.51
CA GLY A 447 -13.75 -4.62 -18.82
C GLY A 447 -12.51 -5.49 -19.02
N TRP A 448 -12.11 -5.73 -20.27
CA TRP A 448 -10.93 -6.57 -20.57
C TRP A 448 -9.70 -5.68 -20.82
N ASN A 449 -8.65 -5.81 -19.99
CA ASN A 449 -7.49 -4.90 -20.03
C ASN A 449 -7.90 -3.42 -19.84
N CYS A 450 -8.97 -3.21 -19.08
CA CYS A 450 -9.58 -1.90 -18.87
C CYS A 450 -8.76 -1.00 -17.93
N SER A 451 -7.92 -1.60 -17.07
CA SER A 451 -7.10 -0.90 -16.08
C SER A 451 -6.16 0.14 -16.67
N ARG A 452 -5.73 -0.08 -17.92
CA ARG A 452 -4.78 0.78 -18.64
C ARG A 452 -5.42 1.57 -19.78
N PHE A 453 -6.49 1.04 -20.37
CA PHE A 453 -7.04 1.57 -21.62
C PHE A 453 -8.42 2.21 -21.40
N ASP A 454 -9.44 1.41 -21.11
CA ASP A 454 -10.83 1.88 -21.07
C ASP A 454 -11.11 2.89 -19.97
N ILE A 455 -10.43 2.79 -18.82
CA ILE A 455 -10.58 3.75 -17.73
C ILE A 455 -10.26 5.17 -18.19
N THR A 456 -9.29 5.34 -19.09
CA THR A 456 -8.95 6.65 -19.66
C THR A 456 -10.08 7.19 -20.53
N LEU A 457 -10.80 6.32 -21.25
CA LEU A 457 -11.95 6.69 -22.07
C LEU A 457 -13.21 7.02 -21.24
N LEU A 458 -13.29 6.45 -20.03
CA LEU A 458 -14.36 6.71 -19.07
C LEU A 458 -14.14 7.96 -18.22
N TRP A 459 -12.91 8.50 -18.17
CA TRP A 459 -12.51 9.48 -17.16
C TRP A 459 -13.38 10.76 -17.17
N ASP A 460 -13.78 11.23 -18.35
CA ASP A 460 -14.68 12.37 -18.50
C ASP A 460 -16.09 12.06 -17.98
N ALA A 461 -16.61 10.86 -18.27
CA ALA A 461 -17.92 10.42 -17.78
C ALA A 461 -17.92 10.12 -16.27
N LEU A 462 -16.79 9.70 -15.70
CA LEU A 462 -16.65 9.48 -14.26
C LEU A 462 -16.67 10.80 -13.47
N ASP A 463 -16.28 11.92 -14.09
CA ASP A 463 -16.35 13.26 -13.53
C ASP A 463 -17.74 13.90 -13.78
N CYS A 464 -18.76 13.39 -13.08
CA CYS A 464 -20.13 13.86 -13.20
C CYS A 464 -20.70 14.26 -11.84
N GLU A 465 -21.59 15.26 -11.81
CA GLU A 465 -22.25 15.69 -10.57
C GLU A 465 -23.17 14.62 -9.96
N LEU A 466 -23.61 13.61 -10.73
CA LEU A 466 -24.52 12.57 -10.26
C LEU A 466 -23.85 11.48 -9.42
N TRP A 467 -22.54 11.27 -9.61
CA TRP A 467 -21.76 10.25 -8.91
C TRP A 467 -20.44 10.80 -8.36
N THR A 468 -19.78 10.00 -7.53
CA THR A 468 -18.44 10.29 -7.02
C THR A 468 -17.54 9.11 -7.29
N MET A 469 -16.42 9.36 -7.97
CA MET A 469 -15.34 8.40 -8.09
C MET A 469 -14.59 8.31 -6.75
N GLY A 470 -14.50 7.10 -6.21
CA GLY A 470 -13.62 6.78 -5.09
C GLY A 470 -12.16 6.74 -5.52
N VAL A 471 -11.24 6.71 -4.55
CA VAL A 471 -9.81 6.56 -4.83
C VAL A 471 -9.59 5.23 -5.57
N PRO A 472 -9.00 5.24 -6.79
CA PRO A 472 -8.65 4.01 -7.50
C PRO A 472 -7.79 3.10 -6.61
N ILE A 473 -8.08 1.82 -6.61
CA ILE A 473 -7.31 0.82 -5.86
C ILE A 473 -6.23 0.30 -6.80
N GLY A 474 -4.96 0.44 -6.42
CA GLY A 474 -3.79 0.04 -7.23
C GLY A 474 -2.81 1.21 -7.43
N ASP A 475 -1.79 0.98 -8.26
CA ASP A 475 -0.90 2.04 -8.73
C ASP A 475 -1.44 2.67 -10.03
N LEU A 476 -0.90 3.84 -10.42
CA LEU A 476 -1.31 4.57 -11.63
C LEU A 476 -1.16 3.77 -12.94
N ASN A 477 -0.28 2.76 -12.97
CA ASN A 477 -0.01 1.93 -14.14
C ASN A 477 -0.77 0.59 -14.13
N ASN A 478 -1.33 0.20 -12.99
CA ASN A 478 -2.01 -1.06 -12.71
C ASN A 478 -3.21 -0.81 -11.78
N THR A 479 -4.18 -0.03 -12.25
CA THR A 479 -5.41 0.23 -11.48
C THR A 479 -6.23 -1.05 -11.39
N LYS A 480 -6.33 -1.65 -10.19
CA LYS A 480 -7.03 -2.92 -9.96
C LYS A 480 -8.54 -2.77 -9.97
N SER A 481 -9.05 -1.67 -9.38
CA SER A 481 -10.46 -1.34 -9.47
C SER A 481 -10.76 0.13 -9.20
N ILE A 482 -11.85 0.62 -9.78
CA ILE A 482 -12.41 1.95 -9.49
C ILE A 482 -13.82 1.75 -8.96
N ILE A 483 -14.12 2.40 -7.84
CA ILE A 483 -15.47 2.40 -7.26
C ILE A 483 -16.12 3.73 -7.59
N VAL A 484 -17.28 3.69 -8.23
CA VAL A 484 -18.08 4.86 -8.58
C VAL A 484 -19.39 4.78 -7.82
N THR A 485 -19.67 5.78 -6.99
CA THR A 485 -20.86 5.77 -6.13
C THR A 485 -21.87 6.78 -6.62
N HIS A 486 -23.09 6.32 -6.94
CA HIS A 486 -24.19 7.22 -7.28
C HIS A 486 -24.65 7.99 -6.05
N LYS A 487 -24.65 9.33 -6.10
CA LYS A 487 -24.89 10.17 -4.91
C LYS A 487 -26.28 9.99 -4.31
N LYS A 488 -27.32 9.90 -5.16
CA LYS A 488 -28.73 9.72 -4.72
C LYS A 488 -29.08 8.27 -4.35
N LEU A 489 -28.73 7.30 -5.20
CA LEU A 489 -29.07 5.89 -5.00
C LEU A 489 -28.22 5.20 -3.92
N HIS A 490 -27.07 5.77 -3.57
CA HIS A 490 -26.04 5.16 -2.72
C HIS A 490 -25.61 3.76 -3.18
N LEU A 491 -25.75 3.51 -4.49
CA LEU A 491 -25.32 2.29 -5.18
C LEU A 491 -23.91 2.50 -5.74
N LYS A 492 -23.10 1.44 -5.72
CA LYS A 492 -21.72 1.45 -6.19
C LYS A 492 -21.59 0.59 -7.45
N LEU A 493 -20.88 1.11 -8.44
CA LEU A 493 -20.31 0.32 -9.54
C LEU A 493 -18.83 0.12 -9.23
N LYS A 494 -18.38 -1.14 -9.21
CA LYS A 494 -16.97 -1.48 -9.06
C LYS A 494 -16.44 -1.93 -10.41
N PHE A 495 -15.72 -1.04 -11.08
CA PHE A 495 -14.99 -1.33 -12.31
C PHE A 495 -13.78 -2.21 -11.97
N ILE A 496 -13.66 -3.36 -12.62
CA ILE A 496 -12.60 -4.33 -12.39
C ILE A 496 -12.07 -4.79 -13.75
N ASP A 497 -10.75 -4.89 -13.84
CA ASP A 497 -10.11 -5.52 -14.99
C ASP A 497 -10.29 -7.04 -14.93
N ALA A 498 -10.98 -7.59 -15.91
CA ALA A 498 -11.21 -9.02 -16.03
C ALA A 498 -9.89 -9.79 -16.18
N GLU A 499 -8.84 -9.19 -16.75
CA GLU A 499 -7.51 -9.83 -16.85
C GLU A 499 -6.94 -10.16 -15.47
N ASN A 500 -7.26 -9.36 -14.44
CA ASN A 500 -6.85 -9.66 -13.05
C ASN A 500 -7.53 -10.92 -12.48
N LEU A 501 -8.67 -11.35 -13.04
CA LEU A 501 -9.41 -12.52 -12.59
C LEU A 501 -8.93 -13.80 -13.28
N PHE A 502 -8.57 -13.71 -14.56
CA PHE A 502 -8.16 -14.86 -15.37
C PHE A 502 -6.64 -15.03 -15.47
N GLY A 503 -5.86 -14.01 -15.09
CA GLY A 503 -4.42 -13.94 -15.30
C GLY A 503 -4.06 -13.34 -16.67
N PRO A 504 -2.75 -13.06 -16.92
CA PRO A 504 -2.30 -12.38 -18.13
C PRO A 504 -2.52 -13.26 -19.36
N MET A 505 -3.60 -13.03 -20.09
CA MET A 505 -3.96 -13.74 -21.31
C MET A 505 -4.74 -12.83 -22.27
N THR A 506 -4.78 -13.21 -23.54
CA THR A 506 -5.63 -12.48 -24.52
C THR A 506 -7.09 -12.88 -24.35
N LEU A 507 -8.02 -11.96 -24.65
CA LEU A 507 -9.46 -12.25 -24.65
C LEU A 507 -9.80 -13.49 -25.50
N LYS A 508 -9.14 -13.64 -26.66
CA LYS A 508 -9.29 -14.81 -27.54
C LYS A 508 -8.83 -16.12 -26.88
N ALA A 509 -7.76 -16.10 -26.10
CA ALA A 509 -7.30 -17.26 -25.35
C ALA A 509 -8.27 -17.61 -24.22
N CYS A 510 -8.76 -16.60 -23.48
CA CYS A 510 -9.78 -16.80 -22.45
C CYS A 510 -11.05 -17.45 -23.01
N PHE A 511 -11.56 -16.98 -24.14
CA PHE A 511 -12.72 -17.61 -24.79
C PHE A 511 -12.44 -19.04 -25.26
N LYS A 512 -11.23 -19.32 -25.74
CA LYS A 512 -10.85 -20.68 -26.15
C LYS A 512 -10.82 -21.64 -24.97
N ASP A 513 -10.34 -21.17 -23.82
CA ASP A 513 -10.13 -22.01 -22.63
C ASP A 513 -11.40 -22.16 -21.78
N TYR A 514 -12.29 -21.16 -21.78
CA TYR A 514 -13.47 -21.09 -20.90
C TYR A 514 -14.82 -20.95 -21.63
N GLY A 515 -14.85 -20.72 -22.94
CA GLY A 515 -16.08 -20.52 -23.72
C GLY A 515 -16.65 -21.82 -24.29
N ASP A 516 -17.98 -21.96 -24.25
CA ASP A 516 -18.71 -23.12 -24.80
C ASP A 516 -18.85 -23.11 -26.34
N LYS A 517 -18.41 -22.04 -27.01
CA LYS A 517 -18.59 -21.84 -28.46
C LYS A 517 -17.31 -21.31 -29.11
N SER A 518 -17.13 -21.64 -30.40
CA SER A 518 -16.18 -20.96 -31.26
C SER A 518 -16.70 -19.56 -31.59
N GLU A 519 -16.14 -18.53 -30.97
CA GLU A 519 -16.51 -17.15 -31.29
C GLU A 519 -15.54 -16.52 -32.30
N HIS A 520 -16.11 -15.78 -33.25
CA HIS A 520 -15.41 -14.97 -34.23
C HIS A 520 -15.36 -13.53 -33.70
N LYS A 521 -14.23 -13.10 -33.12
CA LYS A 521 -13.97 -11.66 -32.97
C LYS A 521 -13.67 -11.12 -34.36
N ASP A 522 -14.62 -10.36 -34.91
CA ASP A 522 -14.47 -9.74 -36.22
C ASP A 522 -13.33 -8.72 -36.21
N ILE A 523 -12.73 -8.51 -37.38
CA ILE A 523 -11.57 -7.64 -37.52
C ILE A 523 -12.07 -6.21 -37.70
N PHE A 524 -11.97 -5.39 -36.65
CA PHE A 524 -12.33 -3.98 -36.71
C PHE A 524 -11.22 -3.13 -37.35
N HIS A 525 -11.60 -2.17 -38.18
CA HIS A 525 -10.71 -1.40 -39.05
C HIS A 525 -10.11 -0.13 -38.38
N TYR A 526 -9.32 -0.31 -37.33
CA TYR A 526 -8.79 0.82 -36.55
C TYR A 526 -7.89 1.82 -37.32
N GLU A 527 -7.28 1.43 -38.44
CA GLU A 527 -6.39 2.31 -39.22
C GLU A 527 -7.11 3.08 -40.35
N ILE A 528 -8.34 2.70 -40.71
CA ILE A 528 -9.10 3.34 -41.81
C ILE A 528 -10.07 4.38 -41.24
N ILE A 529 -10.69 4.05 -40.11
CA ILE A 529 -11.76 4.81 -39.48
C ILE A 529 -11.13 5.79 -38.49
N ASN A 530 -11.41 7.08 -38.67
CA ASN A 530 -10.89 8.18 -37.85
C ASN A 530 -11.99 9.22 -37.59
N SER A 531 -11.70 10.23 -36.77
CA SER A 531 -12.70 11.22 -36.33
C SER A 531 -13.33 12.02 -37.47
N LYS A 532 -12.72 12.04 -38.66
CA LYS A 532 -13.20 12.80 -39.81
C LYS A 532 -14.05 11.99 -40.79
N ASN A 533 -13.82 10.68 -40.87
CA ASN A 533 -14.43 9.83 -41.90
C ASN A 533 -15.31 8.70 -41.34
N TRP A 534 -15.44 8.58 -40.02
CA TRP A 534 -16.14 7.45 -39.41
C TRP A 534 -17.56 7.25 -39.94
N ASN A 535 -18.34 8.33 -40.09
CA ASN A 535 -19.71 8.27 -40.57
C ASN A 535 -19.77 7.72 -42.02
N GLU A 536 -18.99 8.29 -42.94
CA GLU A 536 -18.94 7.84 -44.33
C GLU A 536 -18.47 6.39 -44.47
N VAL A 537 -17.49 5.98 -43.65
CA VAL A 537 -16.89 4.65 -43.72
C VAL A 537 -17.81 3.58 -43.14
N LEU A 538 -18.50 3.87 -42.02
CA LEU A 538 -19.44 2.94 -41.40
C LEU A 538 -20.76 2.81 -42.18
N MET A 539 -21.15 3.82 -42.95
CA MET A 539 -22.33 3.76 -43.82
C MET A 539 -22.09 3.04 -45.16
N LYS A 540 -20.89 2.49 -45.39
CA LYS A 540 -20.60 1.76 -46.63
C LYS A 540 -21.37 0.44 -46.69
N THR A 541 -22.04 0.24 -47.82
CA THR A 541 -22.78 -1.00 -48.15
C THR A 541 -21.93 -2.01 -48.93
N GLU A 542 -20.67 -1.69 -49.23
CA GLU A 542 -19.74 -2.54 -49.95
C GLU A 542 -18.59 -3.01 -49.04
N PRO A 543 -18.10 -4.26 -49.19
CA PRO A 543 -17.01 -4.77 -48.38
C PRO A 543 -15.68 -4.07 -48.69
N PHE A 544 -14.80 -3.96 -47.69
CA PHE A 544 -13.47 -3.38 -47.87
C PHE A 544 -12.55 -4.33 -48.64
N ASP A 545 -11.75 -3.82 -49.58
CA ASP A 545 -10.68 -4.59 -50.21
C ASP A 545 -9.64 -5.10 -49.19
N GLN A 546 -9.05 -6.27 -49.43
CA GLN A 546 -8.01 -6.86 -48.57
C GLN A 546 -6.84 -5.91 -48.25
N LYS A 547 -6.47 -5.02 -49.19
CA LYS A 547 -5.38 -4.05 -49.02
C LYS A 547 -5.61 -3.09 -47.84
N TYR A 548 -6.86 -2.89 -47.45
CA TYR A 548 -7.25 -2.01 -46.35
C TYR A 548 -7.01 -2.63 -44.97
N PHE A 549 -6.69 -3.92 -44.89
CA PHE A 549 -6.33 -4.61 -43.66
C PHE A 549 -4.83 -4.61 -43.36
N LYS A 550 -4.04 -3.89 -44.16
CA LYS A 550 -2.60 -3.78 -43.97
C LYS A 550 -2.28 -2.82 -42.83
N SER A 551 -1.85 -3.35 -41.69
CA SER A 551 -1.47 -2.55 -40.53
C SER A 551 -0.09 -1.93 -40.70
N GLN A 552 -0.01 -0.60 -40.70
CA GLN A 552 1.26 0.13 -40.69
C GLN A 552 1.99 -0.03 -39.34
N LEU A 553 1.24 -0.14 -38.24
CA LEU A 553 1.78 -0.30 -36.89
C LEU A 553 2.41 -1.69 -36.65
N LYS A 554 1.93 -2.73 -37.33
CA LYS A 554 2.51 -4.10 -37.30
C LYS A 554 3.49 -4.36 -38.45
N GLY A 555 4.20 -3.33 -38.93
CA GLY A 555 5.23 -3.49 -39.96
C GLY A 555 4.69 -3.91 -41.34
N GLY A 556 3.44 -3.55 -41.67
CA GLY A 556 2.81 -3.88 -42.95
C GLY A 556 2.15 -5.25 -42.99
N TYR A 557 1.92 -5.89 -41.84
CA TYR A 557 1.19 -7.15 -41.73
C TYR A 557 -0.27 -6.94 -42.20
N SER A 558 -0.71 -7.79 -43.13
CA SER A 558 -2.09 -7.82 -43.63
C SER A 558 -2.70 -9.15 -43.24
N ILE A 559 -4.02 -9.18 -43.08
CA ILE A 559 -4.75 -10.43 -42.86
C ILE A 559 -4.48 -11.42 -44.01
N THR A 560 -4.45 -12.69 -43.67
CA THR A 560 -4.30 -13.78 -44.62
C THR A 560 -5.50 -13.86 -45.57
N LYS A 561 -5.34 -14.56 -46.69
CA LYS A 561 -6.44 -14.76 -47.64
C LYS A 561 -7.64 -15.46 -46.99
N GLY A 562 -7.40 -16.45 -46.12
CA GLY A 562 -8.46 -17.17 -45.41
C GLY A 562 -9.23 -16.28 -44.42
N GLU A 563 -8.53 -15.38 -43.71
CA GLU A 563 -9.18 -14.39 -42.84
C GLU A 563 -10.00 -13.36 -43.63
N TYR A 564 -9.54 -12.99 -44.83
CA TYR A 564 -10.28 -12.09 -45.71
C TYR A 564 -11.53 -12.76 -46.32
N ASP A 565 -11.41 -14.02 -46.73
CA ASP A 565 -12.56 -14.79 -47.22
C ASP A 565 -13.62 -14.96 -46.11
N GLN A 566 -13.18 -15.14 -44.85
CA GLN A 566 -14.06 -15.17 -43.69
C GLN A 566 -14.77 -13.82 -43.46
N TYR A 567 -14.02 -12.71 -43.51
CA TYR A 567 -14.60 -11.36 -43.45
C TYR A 567 -15.70 -11.13 -44.50
N LEU A 568 -15.51 -11.59 -45.74
CA LEU A 568 -16.54 -11.46 -46.78
C LEU A 568 -17.81 -12.28 -46.51
N ILE A 569 -17.67 -13.41 -45.79
CA ILE A 569 -18.80 -14.23 -45.36
C ILE A 569 -19.56 -13.50 -44.25
N ASP A 570 -18.84 -12.98 -43.25
CA ASP A 570 -19.42 -12.26 -42.10
C ASP A 570 -20.12 -10.97 -42.57
N PHE A 571 -19.49 -10.18 -43.44
CA PHE A 571 -20.09 -8.98 -44.04
C PHE A 571 -21.42 -9.27 -44.73
N LYS A 572 -21.53 -10.38 -45.48
CA LYS A 572 -22.78 -10.77 -46.16
C LYS A 572 -23.85 -11.24 -45.18
N ARG A 573 -23.47 -11.96 -44.13
CA ARG A 573 -24.39 -12.41 -43.08
C ARG A 573 -25.01 -11.21 -42.36
N ASP A 574 -24.15 -10.29 -41.92
CA ASP A 574 -24.57 -9.20 -41.04
C ASP A 574 -25.34 -8.12 -41.83
N TYR A 575 -24.91 -7.82 -43.06
CA TYR A 575 -25.67 -6.95 -43.97
C TYR A 575 -27.02 -7.55 -44.38
N GLY A 576 -27.07 -8.88 -44.55
CA GLY A 576 -28.31 -9.60 -44.83
C GLY A 576 -29.29 -9.60 -43.64
N GLN A 577 -28.79 -9.65 -42.40
CA GLN A 577 -29.63 -9.52 -41.20
C GLN A 577 -30.14 -8.08 -41.02
N ALA A 578 -29.30 -7.07 -41.20
CA ALA A 578 -29.70 -5.66 -41.11
C ALA A 578 -30.82 -5.29 -42.10
N ILE A 579 -30.78 -5.82 -43.33
CA ILE A 579 -31.86 -5.62 -44.33
C ILE A 579 -33.18 -6.29 -43.91
N ASN A 580 -33.12 -7.43 -43.23
CA ASN A 580 -34.32 -8.13 -42.77
C ASN A 580 -34.96 -7.49 -41.52
N GLU A 581 -34.18 -6.74 -40.72
CA GLU A 581 -34.70 -6.00 -39.56
C GLU A 581 -35.25 -4.60 -39.95
N LEU A 582 -34.87 -4.09 -41.12
CA LEU A 582 -35.37 -2.83 -41.70
C LEU A 582 -36.64 -2.98 -42.56
N ASN A 583 -37.05 -4.22 -42.90
CA ASN A 583 -38.30 -4.54 -43.62
C ASN A 583 -39.33 -5.15 -42.66
#